data_AF-A0A2R4WQL9-F1
#
_entry.id   AF-A0A2R4WQL9-F1
#
_cell.length_a   1.000
_cell.length_b   1.000
_cell.length_c   1.000
_cell.angle_alpha   90.00
_cell.angle_beta   90.00
_cell.angle_gamma   90.00
#
_symmetry.space_group_name_H-M   'P 1'
#
loop_
_entity.id
_entity.type
_entity.pdbx_description
1 polymer ?
#
loop_
_entity_poly.entity_id
_entity_poly.type
_entity_poly.pdbx_seq_one_letter_code
_entity_poly.pdbx_strand_id
1 'polypeptide(L)'
;MTAVAFDILRFVRTLRDKAKMSPEQAEGLAEAIAEAIQADLATKSDIESLKTDIETLKITTRSDLREAELRLEAKVEATKSDIFKWMIGSIGCQAVVIVGAIVALSRITH
;
A
#
# COMPACT_ATOMS: atom_id res chain seq x y z
N MET A 1 2.88 -23.91 -5.42
CA MET A 1 3.07 -24.16 -6.87
C MET A 1 4.06 -25.29 -7.03
N THR A 2 3.62 -26.41 -7.61
CA THR A 2 4.50 -27.51 -7.99
C THR A 2 5.24 -27.09 -9.25
N ALA A 3 6.51 -26.70 -9.12
CA ALA A 3 7.38 -26.57 -10.28
C ALA A 3 7.49 -27.95 -10.93
N VAL A 4 6.97 -28.10 -12.14
CA VAL A 4 7.12 -29.34 -12.91
C VAL A 4 8.58 -29.39 -13.34
N ALA A 5 9.36 -30.28 -12.72
CA ALA A 5 10.75 -30.48 -13.11
C ALA A 5 10.80 -30.98 -14.56
N PHE A 6 11.58 -30.30 -15.42
CA PHE A 6 11.78 -30.71 -16.80
C PHE A 6 12.70 -31.94 -16.83
N ASP A 7 12.14 -33.11 -17.19
CA ASP A 7 12.88 -34.36 -17.31
C ASP A 7 13.55 -34.46 -18.69
N ILE A 8 14.78 -33.97 -18.76
CA ILE A 8 15.62 -33.96 -19.97
C ILE A 8 15.76 -35.38 -20.55
N LEU A 9 15.97 -36.40 -19.71
CA LEU A 9 16.15 -37.78 -20.16
C LEU A 9 14.91 -38.35 -20.84
N ARG A 10 13.73 -38.11 -20.27
CA ARG A 10 12.46 -38.50 -20.90
C ARG A 10 12.21 -37.71 -22.18
N PHE A 11 12.58 -36.43 -22.21
CA PHE A 11 12.43 -35.58 -23.40
C PHE A 11 13.32 -36.06 -24.56
N VAL A 12 14.62 -36.28 -24.32
CA VAL A 12 15.57 -36.84 -25.30
C VAL A 12 15.08 -38.17 -25.86
N ARG A 13 14.65 -39.10 -24.98
CA ARG A 13 14.08 -40.39 -25.40
C ARG A 13 12.85 -40.22 -26.29
N THR A 14 11.99 -39.25 -25.98
CA THR A 14 10.80 -38.97 -26.78
C THR A 14 11.16 -38.42 -28.16
N LEU A 15 12.13 -37.50 -28.24
CA LEU A 15 12.61 -36.95 -29.51
C LEU A 15 13.25 -38.04 -30.39
N ARG A 16 14.05 -38.92 -29.81
CA ARG A 16 14.65 -40.05 -30.53
C ARG A 16 13.60 -41.07 -30.97
N ASP A 17 12.76 -41.53 -30.04
CA ASP A 17 11.90 -42.69 -30.28
C ASP A 17 10.65 -42.34 -31.10
N LYS A 18 10.05 -41.17 -30.83
CA LYS A 18 8.82 -40.71 -31.48
C LYS A 18 9.05 -39.74 -32.64
N ALA A 19 9.98 -38.80 -32.51
CA ALA A 19 10.29 -37.84 -33.56
C ALA A 19 11.41 -38.31 -34.51
N LYS A 20 12.00 -39.48 -34.25
CA LYS A 20 13.05 -40.12 -35.08
C LYS A 20 14.28 -39.23 -35.30
N MET A 21 14.55 -38.32 -34.36
CA MET A 21 15.77 -37.50 -34.38
C MET A 21 16.99 -38.37 -34.08
N SER A 22 18.14 -38.00 -34.67
CA SER A 22 19.42 -38.61 -34.28
C SER A 22 19.72 -38.33 -32.80
N PRO A 23 20.52 -39.18 -32.12
CA PRO A 23 20.90 -38.97 -30.73
C PRO A 23 21.46 -37.57 -30.46
N GLU A 24 22.34 -37.10 -31.35
CA GLU A 24 23.00 -35.79 -31.23
C GLU A 24 22.01 -34.63 -31.36
N GLN A 25 21.03 -34.74 -32.27
CA GLN A 25 19.98 -33.73 -32.42
C GLN A 25 18.99 -33.73 -31.25
N ALA A 26 18.66 -34.91 -30.73
CA ALA A 26 17.73 -35.04 -29.60
C ALA A 26 18.35 -34.48 -28.32
N GLU A 27 19.64 -34.72 -28.08
CA GLU A 27 20.40 -34.18 -26.95
C GLU A 27 20.58 -32.66 -27.06
N GLY A 28 21.05 -32.16 -28.21
CA GLY A 28 21.25 -30.72 -28.42
C GLY A 28 19.96 -29.91 -28.33
N LEU A 29 18.84 -30.45 -28.82
CA LEU A 29 17.53 -29.79 -28.68
C LEU A 29 17.02 -29.81 -27.25
N ALA A 30 17.23 -30.92 -26.52
CA ALA A 30 16.83 -31.02 -25.13
C ALA A 30 17.61 -30.08 -24.23
N GLU A 31 18.91 -29.91 -24.49
CA GLU A 31 19.78 -28.97 -23.79
C GLU A 31 19.37 -27.52 -24.06
N ALA A 32 19.19 -27.14 -25.32
CA ALA A 32 18.74 -25.79 -25.68
C ALA A 32 17.39 -25.42 -25.04
N ILE A 33 16.45 -26.37 -24.97
CA ILE A 33 15.16 -26.16 -24.31
C ILE A 33 15.31 -26.09 -22.79
N ALA A 34 16.17 -26.91 -22.19
CA ALA A 34 16.44 -26.88 -20.75
C ALA A 34 17.10 -25.56 -20.32
N GLU A 35 17.99 -25.01 -21.14
CA GLU A 35 18.60 -23.70 -20.93
C GLU A 35 17.58 -22.58 -21.09
N ALA A 36 16.78 -22.60 -22.16
CA ALA A 36 15.75 -21.59 -22.41
C ALA A 36 14.70 -21.54 -21.29
N ILE A 37 14.29 -22.70 -20.75
CA ILE A 37 13.34 -22.76 -19.64
C ILE A 37 13.96 -22.25 -18.33
N GLN A 38 15.25 -22.50 -18.08
CA GLN A 38 15.92 -22.00 -16.87
C GLN A 38 16.17 -20.48 -16.90
N ALA A 39 16.35 -19.90 -18.09
CA ALA A 39 16.64 -18.48 -18.24
C ALA A 39 15.44 -17.56 -17.99
N ASP A 40 14.21 -18.01 -18.25
CA ASP A 40 13.00 -17.16 -18.25
C ASP A 40 12.03 -17.43 -17.07
N LEU A 41 12.34 -18.39 -16.19
CA LEU A 41 11.50 -18.68 -15.03
C LEU A 41 11.86 -17.79 -13.85
N ALA A 42 10.88 -17.05 -13.34
CA ALA A 42 10.97 -16.45 -12.01
C ALA A 42 11.35 -17.54 -11.01
N THR A 43 12.52 -17.39 -10.42
CA THR A 43 13.11 -18.37 -9.51
C THR A 43 12.38 -18.33 -8.16
N LYS A 44 12.58 -19.36 -7.34
CA LYS A 44 12.10 -19.33 -5.95
C LYS A 44 12.66 -18.11 -5.19
N SER A 45 13.87 -17.66 -5.53
CA SER A 45 14.49 -16.47 -4.96
C SER A 45 13.69 -15.21 -5.26
N ASP A 46 13.17 -15.06 -6.50
CA ASP A 46 12.37 -13.90 -6.88
C ASP A 46 11.05 -13.87 -6.11
N ILE A 47 10.43 -15.04 -5.90
CA ILE A 47 9.21 -15.15 -5.10
C ILE A 47 9.48 -14.81 -3.62
N GLU A 48 10.60 -15.24 -3.06
CA GLU A 48 11.00 -14.89 -1.69
C GLU A 48 11.31 -13.40 -1.54
N SER A 49 11.95 -12.79 -2.54
CA SER A 49 12.17 -11.34 -2.61
C SER A 49 10.84 -10.59 -2.61
N LEU A 50 9.92 -10.95 -3.51
CA LEU A 50 8.59 -10.33 -3.59
C LEU A 50 7.80 -10.49 -2.28
N LYS A 51 7.90 -11.65 -1.62
CA LYS A 51 7.25 -11.86 -0.32
C LYS A 51 7.82 -10.92 0.75
N THR A 52 9.13 -10.68 0.74
CA THR A 52 9.80 -9.76 1.66
C THR A 52 9.40 -8.31 1.38
N ASP A 53 9.32 -7.93 0.11
CA ASP A 53 8.87 -6.60 -0.31
C ASP A 53 7.41 -6.35 0.10
N ILE A 54 6.54 -7.35 -0.06
CA ILE A 54 5.14 -7.30 0.36
C ILE A 54 5.03 -7.11 1.88
N GLU A 55 5.79 -7.85 2.68
CA GLU A 55 5.73 -7.70 4.15
C GLU A 55 6.26 -6.33 4.58
N THR A 56 7.31 -5.84 3.92
CA THR A 56 7.84 -4.48 4.13
C THR A 56 6.77 -3.44 3.82
N LEU A 57 6.15 -3.53 2.64
CA LEU A 57 5.12 -2.58 2.20
C LEU A 57 3.89 -2.60 3.12
N LYS A 58 3.52 -3.78 3.65
CA LYS A 58 2.43 -3.92 4.61
C LYS A 58 2.76 -3.22 5.94
N ILE A 59 3.99 -3.36 6.43
CA ILE A 59 4.44 -2.69 7.67
C ILE A 59 4.46 -1.18 7.46
N THR A 60 5.04 -0.69 6.36
CA THR A 60 5.11 0.75 6.08
C THR A 60 3.72 1.35 5.92
N THR A 61 2.85 0.73 5.12
CA THR A 61 1.47 1.20 4.91
C THR A 61 0.70 1.28 6.23
N ARG A 62 0.87 0.31 7.13
CA ARG A 62 0.22 0.33 8.44
C ARG A 62 0.76 1.44 9.34
N SER A 63 2.06 1.71 9.27
CA SER A 63 2.70 2.82 9.98
C SER A 63 2.18 4.17 9.48
N ASP A 64 2.17 4.36 8.15
CA ASP A 64 1.72 5.58 7.50
C ASP A 64 0.24 5.87 7.80
N LEU A 65 -0.60 4.83 7.82
CA LEU A 65 -2.00 4.95 8.21
C LEU A 65 -2.14 5.44 9.65
N ARG A 66 -1.38 4.84 10.58
CA ARG A 66 -1.42 5.24 12.00
C ARG A 66 -0.91 6.68 12.20
N GLU A 67 0.12 7.09 11.47
CA GLU A 67 0.59 8.47 11.48
C GLU A 67 -0.48 9.44 10.96
N ALA A 68 -1.15 9.08 9.85
CA ALA A 68 -2.24 9.86 9.30
C ALA A 68 -3.42 9.99 10.27
N GLU A 69 -3.80 8.91 10.94
CA GLU A 69 -4.83 8.90 12.00
C GLU A 69 -4.47 9.87 13.13
N LEU A 70 -3.27 9.74 13.70
CA LEU A 70 -2.80 10.63 14.78
C LEU A 70 -2.75 12.10 14.34
N ARG A 71 -2.31 12.35 13.11
CA ARG A 71 -2.27 13.71 12.54
C ARG A 71 -3.67 14.29 12.36
N LEU A 72 -4.63 13.46 11.96
CA LEU A 72 -6.04 13.88 11.82
C LEU A 72 -6.66 14.15 13.18
N GLU A 73 -6.47 13.27 14.16
CA GLU A 73 -6.94 13.48 15.53
C GLU A 73 -6.40 14.79 16.12
N ALA A 74 -5.09 15.05 15.97
CA ALA A 74 -4.48 16.30 16.42
C ALA A 74 -5.07 17.53 15.72
N LYS A 75 -5.30 17.47 14.40
CA LYS A 75 -5.94 18.56 13.65
C LYS A 75 -7.39 18.78 14.07
N VAL A 76 -8.13 17.72 14.35
CA VAL A 76 -9.52 17.80 14.84
C VAL A 76 -9.54 18.49 16.20
N GLU A 77 -8.69 18.08 17.14
CA GLU A 77 -8.65 18.70 18.47
C GLU A 77 -8.18 20.17 18.40
N ALA A 78 -7.19 20.47 17.56
CA ALA A 78 -6.76 21.85 17.33
C ALA A 78 -7.90 22.72 16.75
N THR A 79 -8.61 22.21 15.73
CA THR A 79 -9.74 22.92 15.11
C THR A 79 -10.88 23.12 16.10
N LYS A 80 -11.18 22.10 16.90
CA LYS A 80 -12.19 22.17 17.96
C LYS A 80 -11.82 23.21 19.01
N SER A 81 -10.56 23.26 19.44
CA SER A 81 -10.06 24.28 20.38
C SER A 81 -10.18 25.69 19.81
N ASP A 82 -9.81 25.88 18.54
CA ASP A 82 -9.96 27.16 17.85
C ASP A 82 -11.43 27.58 17.73
N ILE A 83 -12.33 26.66 17.40
CA ILE A 83 -13.78 26.91 17.38
C ILE A 83 -14.25 27.36 18.76
N PHE A 84 -13.88 26.67 19.84
CA PHE A 84 -14.25 27.08 21.20
C PHE A 84 -13.71 28.46 21.57
N LYS A 85 -12.46 28.75 21.24
CA LYS A 85 -11.83 30.05 21.49
C LYS A 85 -12.60 31.19 20.82
N TRP A 86 -12.91 31.04 19.54
CA TRP A 86 -13.65 32.06 18.78
C TRP A 86 -15.11 32.17 19.22
N MET A 87 -15.77 31.05 19.56
CA MET A 87 -17.14 31.03 20.04
C MET A 87 -17.29 31.73 21.41
N ILE A 88 -16.38 31.47 22.35
CA ILE A 88 -16.39 32.14 23.65
C ILE A 88 -16.14 33.64 23.49
N GLY A 89 -15.18 34.02 22.63
CA GLY A 89 -14.89 35.41 22.33
C GLY A 89 -16.09 36.15 21.71
N SER A 90 -16.78 35.54 20.76
CA SER A 90 -17.93 36.16 20.09
C SER A 90 -19.15 36.30 21.01
N ILE A 91 -19.46 35.27 21.81
CA ILE A 91 -20.55 35.32 22.81
C ILE A 91 -20.27 36.40 23.86
N GLY A 92 -19.04 36.48 24.36
CA GLY A 92 -18.66 37.51 25.32
C GLY A 92 -18.84 38.93 24.76
N CYS A 93 -18.41 39.15 23.52
CA CYS A 93 -18.61 40.42 22.82
C CYS A 93 -20.10 40.76 22.66
N GLN A 94 -20.91 39.81 22.18
CA GLN A 94 -22.35 39.98 22.03
C GLN A 94 -23.04 40.32 23.36
N ALA A 95 -22.66 39.66 24.47
CA ALA A 95 -23.22 39.94 25.79
C ALA A 95 -22.94 41.38 26.24
N VAL A 96 -21.71 41.87 26.05
CA VAL A 96 -21.34 43.26 26.37
C VAL A 96 -22.14 44.25 25.53
N VAL A 97 -22.31 43.99 24.22
CA VAL A 97 -23.11 44.83 23.33
C VAL A 97 -24.57 44.88 23.79
N ILE A 98 -25.17 43.74 24.13
CA ILE A 98 -26.57 43.67 24.60
C ILE A 98 -26.74 44.46 25.91
N VAL A 99 -25.85 44.26 26.89
CA VAL A 99 -25.91 44.99 28.17
C VAL A 99 -25.75 46.49 27.94
N GLY A 100 -24.80 46.91 27.10
CA GLY A 100 -24.60 48.31 26.75
C GLY A 100 -25.83 48.95 26.10
N ALA A 101 -26.49 48.23 25.19
CA ALA A 101 -27.72 48.69 24.55
C ALA A 101 -28.87 48.86 25.56
N ILE A 102 -29.05 47.92 26.49
CA ILE A 102 -30.06 48.02 27.55
C ILE A 102 -29.82 49.26 28.42
N VAL A 103 -28.58 49.47 28.89
CA VAL A 103 -28.23 50.63 29.72
C VAL A 103 -28.46 51.95 28.97
N ALA A 104 -28.09 52.02 27.69
CA ALA A 104 -28.31 53.21 26.88
C ALA A 104 -29.81 53.52 26.73
N LEU A 105 -30.64 52.50 26.47
CA LEU A 105 -32.10 52.66 26.37
C LEU A 105 -32.71 53.13 27.69
N SER A 106 -32.30 52.56 28.84
CA SER A 106 -32.81 52.96 30.15
C SER A 106 -32.51 54.43 30.50
N ARG A 107 -31.39 54.99 30.02
CA ARG A 107 -31.04 56.41 30.23
C ARG A 107 -31.80 57.37 29.33
N ILE A 108 -32.31 56.92 28.19
CA ILE A 108 -33.09 57.76 27.26
C ILE A 108 -34.56 57.85 27.72
N THR A 109 -35.05 56.82 28.42
CA THR A 109 -36.43 56.74 28.92
C THR A 109 -36.65 57.40 30.29
N HIS A 110 -35.59 57.81 30.98
CA HIS A 110 -35.63 58.50 32.28
C HIS A 110 -35.29 59.98 32.12
#